data_AF-A0A1E1K2T2-F1
#
_entry.id   AF-A0A1E1K2T2-F1
#
_cell.length_a   1.000
_cell.length_b   1.000
_cell.length_c   1.000
_cell.angle_alpha   90.00
_cell.angle_beta   90.00
_cell.angle_gamma   90.00
#
_symmetry.space_group_name_H-M   'P 1'
#
loop_
_entity.id
_entity.type
_entity.pdbx_description
1 polymer ?
#
loop_
_entity_poly.entity_id
_entity_poly.type
_entity_poly.pdbx_seq_one_letter_code
_entity_poly.pdbx_strand_id
1 'polypeptide(L)'
;MAPKQGKESVVGDTYLGTIGSMACYTCTLRGGLTDVDSNWRLWNADMKVYRDGEGKYEDEETFPSIDDEVISKIERRRKAILWFSVSEAVREKFLTDMGSRDKTSEDVMRRLFDNVAPEGSKYKPLERFVVEDHMRESIRRERESKRVAENGQGKS
;
A
#
# COMPACT_ATOMS: atom_id res chain seq x y z
N MET A 1 6.94 16.02 14.58
CA MET A 1 5.58 16.49 14.23
C MET A 1 5.17 15.85 12.92
N ALA A 2 4.08 15.08 12.89
CA ALA A 2 3.54 14.57 11.62
C ALA A 2 2.83 15.70 10.87
N PRO A 3 2.94 15.78 9.53
CA PRO A 3 2.17 16.75 8.75
C PRO A 3 0.66 16.49 8.89
N LYS A 4 -0.16 17.53 8.70
CA LYS A 4 -1.63 17.37 8.66
C LYS A 4 -2.04 16.95 7.25
N GLN A 5 -2.98 16.01 7.14
CA GLN A 5 -3.53 15.51 5.87
C GLN A 5 -3.98 16.68 4.97
N GLY A 6 -3.62 16.64 3.68
CA GLY A 6 -3.98 17.69 2.72
C GLY A 6 -3.12 18.97 2.76
N LYS A 7 -2.00 18.98 3.47
CA LYS A 7 -0.98 20.05 3.34
C LYS A 7 0.01 19.73 2.24
N GLU A 8 0.33 20.73 1.42
CA GLU A 8 1.42 20.69 0.46
C GLU A 8 2.76 20.55 1.21
N SER A 9 3.55 19.56 0.79
CA SER A 9 4.94 19.34 1.19
C SER A 9 5.86 20.35 0.47
N VAL A 10 7.09 20.49 0.97
CA VAL A 10 8.15 21.38 0.49
C VAL A 10 8.53 21.15 -0.99
N VAL A 11 8.01 20.08 -1.61
CA VAL A 11 8.25 19.72 -3.02
C VAL A 11 6.98 19.77 -3.89
N GLY A 12 5.88 20.31 -3.37
CA GLY A 12 4.60 20.31 -4.07
C GLY A 12 3.97 18.93 -4.09
N ASP A 13 4.25 18.05 -3.13
CA ASP A 13 3.54 16.78 -2.94
C ASP A 13 2.36 16.93 -1.98
N THR A 14 1.29 16.16 -2.16
CA THR A 14 0.16 16.14 -1.22
C THR A 14 0.37 15.06 -0.16
N TYR A 15 0.41 15.45 1.11
CA TYR A 15 0.49 14.49 2.22
C TYR A 15 -0.81 13.71 2.40
N LEU A 16 -0.72 12.38 2.32
CA LEU A 16 -1.85 11.46 2.42
C LEU A 16 -2.10 10.97 3.86
N GLY A 17 -1.03 10.75 4.63
CA GLY A 17 -1.09 10.15 5.95
C GLY A 17 0.14 9.31 6.26
N THR A 18 0.01 8.37 7.19
CA THR A 18 1.09 7.44 7.57
C THR A 18 0.65 5.99 7.48
N ILE A 19 1.50 5.14 6.91
CA ILE A 19 1.35 3.67 6.95
C ILE A 19 2.47 3.12 7.83
N GLY A 20 2.11 2.68 9.05
CA GLY A 20 3.10 2.45 10.10
C GLY A 20 3.86 3.73 10.42
N SER A 21 5.19 3.68 10.38
CA SER A 21 6.05 4.85 10.57
C SER A 21 6.34 5.63 9.28
N MET A 22 5.88 5.14 8.11
CA MET A 22 6.16 5.76 6.81
C MET A 22 5.16 6.88 6.54
N ALA A 23 5.65 8.10 6.33
CA ALA A 23 4.84 9.20 5.82
C ALA A 23 4.61 9.04 4.32
N CYS A 24 3.37 9.05 3.89
CA CYS A 24 2.97 8.84 2.51
C CYS A 24 2.61 10.17 1.85
N TYR A 25 3.24 10.44 0.71
CA TYR A 25 2.99 11.63 -0.10
C TYR A 25 2.68 11.17 -1.52
N THR A 26 1.60 11.69 -2.10
CA THR A 26 1.35 11.55 -3.53
C THR A 26 2.00 12.70 -4.27
N CYS A 27 2.44 12.45 -5.50
CA CYS A 27 2.76 13.54 -6.42
C CYS A 27 1.55 14.48 -6.55
N THR A 28 1.76 15.78 -6.76
CA THR A 28 0.65 16.67 -7.14
C THR A 28 0.21 16.37 -8.56
N LEU A 29 -1.09 16.21 -8.75
CA LEU A 29 -1.66 15.91 -10.05
C LEU A 29 -1.45 17.11 -11.00
N ARG A 30 -0.79 16.85 -12.13
CA ARG A 30 -0.59 17.79 -13.23
C ARG A 30 -1.29 17.23 -14.47
N GLY A 31 -2.11 18.04 -15.11
CA GLY A 31 -2.84 17.68 -16.33
C GLY A 31 -3.94 16.63 -16.14
N GLY A 32 -4.81 16.50 -17.13
CA GLY A 32 -5.86 15.50 -17.22
C GLY A 32 -5.43 14.22 -17.95
N LEU A 33 -6.33 13.24 -18.01
CA LEU A 33 -6.10 11.90 -18.61
C LEU A 33 -5.55 11.91 -20.04
N THR A 34 -5.84 12.97 -20.81
CA THR A 34 -5.46 13.10 -22.22
C THR A 34 -4.21 13.96 -22.43
N ASP A 35 -3.66 14.56 -21.38
CA ASP A 35 -2.54 15.48 -21.52
C ASP A 35 -1.24 14.69 -21.61
N VAL A 36 -0.39 15.05 -22.57
CA VAL A 36 0.89 14.39 -22.83
C VAL A 36 1.82 14.47 -21.62
N ASP A 37 1.79 15.59 -20.91
CA ASP A 37 2.59 15.84 -19.70
C ASP A 37 1.86 15.44 -18.41
N SER A 38 0.78 14.67 -18.49
CA SER A 38 0.04 14.25 -17.32
C SER A 38 0.79 13.21 -16.50
N ASN A 39 0.91 13.46 -15.21
CA ASN A 39 1.38 12.46 -14.24
C ASN A 39 0.22 11.64 -13.62
N TRP A 40 -0.96 11.65 -14.24
CA TRP A 40 -2.15 10.92 -13.76
C TRP A 40 -1.87 9.45 -13.44
N ARG A 41 -1.05 8.77 -14.25
CA ARG A 41 -0.71 7.36 -14.01
C ARG A 41 0.01 7.16 -12.68
N LEU A 42 0.96 8.04 -12.37
CA LEU A 42 1.68 8.02 -11.09
C LEU A 42 0.76 8.38 -9.94
N TRP A 43 0.00 9.47 -10.07
CA TRP A 43 -0.95 9.90 -9.05
C TRP A 43 -1.95 8.78 -8.71
N ASN A 44 -2.51 8.13 -9.72
CA ASN A 44 -3.45 7.02 -9.56
C ASN A 44 -2.78 5.81 -8.90
N ALA A 45 -1.53 5.51 -9.24
CA ALA A 45 -0.77 4.43 -8.61
C ALA A 45 -0.46 4.74 -7.13
N ASP A 46 0.02 5.95 -6.81
CA ASP A 46 0.25 6.41 -5.43
C ASP A 46 -1.04 6.28 -4.60
N MET A 47 -2.17 6.75 -5.13
CA MET A 47 -3.47 6.68 -4.44
C MET A 47 -3.95 5.25 -4.21
N LYS A 48 -3.79 4.34 -5.19
CA LYS A 48 -4.14 2.91 -5.03
C LYS A 48 -3.29 2.25 -3.95
N VAL A 49 -1.98 2.42 -4.02
CA VAL A 49 -1.04 1.82 -3.06
C VAL A 49 -1.27 2.35 -1.66
N TYR A 50 -1.52 3.65 -1.50
CA TYR A 50 -1.85 4.23 -0.20
C TYR A 50 -3.15 3.65 0.38
N ARG A 51 -4.24 3.63 -0.40
CA ARG A 51 -5.54 3.11 0.05
C ARG A 51 -5.46 1.63 0.43
N ASP A 52 -4.76 0.83 -0.37
CA ASP A 52 -4.55 -0.59 -0.09
C ASP A 52 -3.71 -0.81 1.16
N GLY A 53 -2.65 -0.02 1.38
CA GLY A 53 -1.81 -0.13 2.56
C GLY A 53 -2.42 0.44 3.85
N GLU A 54 -3.41 1.35 3.73
CA GLU A 54 -4.23 1.84 4.84
C GLU A 54 -5.31 0.83 5.25
N GLY A 55 -5.57 -0.19 4.42
CA GLY A 55 -6.65 -1.15 4.64
C GLY A 55 -8.04 -0.60 4.31
N LYS A 56 -8.12 0.48 3.51
CA LYS A 56 -9.41 0.95 2.99
C LYS A 56 -9.98 -0.11 2.06
N TYR A 57 -11.29 -0.38 2.20
CA TYR A 57 -12.03 -1.43 1.48
C TYR A 57 -11.72 -2.88 1.89
N GLU A 58 -11.09 -3.12 3.04
CA GLU A 58 -10.89 -4.49 3.57
C GLU A 58 -12.20 -5.17 3.99
N ASP A 59 -13.21 -4.41 4.42
CA ASP A 59 -14.48 -4.97 4.91
C ASP A 59 -15.33 -5.66 3.83
N GLU A 60 -15.05 -5.40 2.55
CA GLU A 60 -15.75 -6.00 1.41
C GLU A 60 -15.04 -7.25 0.87
N GLU A 61 -13.84 -7.56 1.37
CA GLU A 61 -13.02 -8.65 0.85
C GLU A 61 -13.21 -9.95 1.65
N THR A 62 -13.45 -11.05 0.94
CA THR A 62 -13.56 -12.38 1.55
C THR A 62 -12.27 -13.16 1.34
N PHE A 63 -11.61 -13.55 2.43
CA PHE A 63 -10.38 -14.33 2.39
C PHE A 63 -10.66 -15.84 2.58
N PRO A 64 -9.96 -16.72 1.84
CA PRO A 64 -10.13 -18.18 1.97
C PRO A 64 -9.76 -18.72 3.36
N SER A 65 -8.79 -18.08 4.02
CA SER A 65 -8.34 -18.43 5.36
C SER A 65 -7.94 -17.19 6.17
N ILE A 66 -7.75 -17.38 7.48
CA ILE A 66 -7.21 -16.33 8.36
C ILE A 66 -5.76 -16.02 7.98
N ASP A 67 -4.97 -17.03 7.63
CA ASP A 67 -3.58 -16.84 7.23
C ASP A 67 -3.49 -16.02 5.95
N ASP A 68 -4.36 -16.27 4.96
CA ASP A 68 -4.43 -15.49 3.72
C ASP A 68 -4.82 -14.03 3.99
N GLU A 69 -5.75 -13.80 4.92
CA GLU A 69 -6.12 -12.44 5.35
C GLU A 69 -4.91 -11.72 5.96
N VAL A 70 -4.24 -12.34 6.94
CA VAL A 70 -3.07 -11.75 7.60
C VAL A 70 -1.96 -11.46 6.59
N ILE A 71 -1.63 -12.43 5.73
CA ILE A 71 -0.58 -12.29 4.71
C ILE A 71 -0.94 -11.14 3.76
N SER A 72 -2.18 -11.08 3.28
CA SER A 72 -2.62 -10.05 2.34
C SER A 72 -2.54 -8.65 2.94
N LYS A 73 -3.01 -8.46 4.18
CA LYS A 73 -2.94 -7.16 4.88
C LYS A 73 -1.49 -6.71 5.08
N ILE A 74 -0.62 -7.63 5.50
CA ILE A 74 0.79 -7.33 5.75
C ILE A 74 1.53 -7.04 4.44
N GLU A 75 1.26 -7.80 3.37
CA GLU A 75 1.86 -7.55 2.05
C GLU A 75 1.47 -6.19 1.48
N ARG A 76 0.19 -5.80 1.58
CA ARG A 76 -0.27 -4.47 1.15
C ARG A 76 0.42 -3.35 1.92
N ARG A 77 0.52 -3.49 3.24
CA ARG A 77 1.23 -2.54 4.09
C ARG A 77 2.72 -2.46 3.74
N ARG A 78 3.37 -3.61 3.54
CA ARG A 78 4.79 -3.70 3.16
C ARG A 78 5.04 -3.07 1.80
N LYS A 79 4.19 -3.36 0.82
CA LYS A 79 4.24 -2.75 -0.52
C LYS A 79 4.15 -1.22 -0.41
N ALA A 80 3.21 -0.70 0.38
CA ALA A 80 3.06 0.74 0.54
C ALA A 80 4.29 1.38 1.21
N ILE A 81 4.86 0.73 2.23
CA ILE A 81 6.11 1.21 2.86
C ILE A 81 7.25 1.27 1.84
N LEU A 82 7.46 0.21 1.04
CA LEU A 82 8.49 0.20 0.00
C LEU A 82 8.23 1.28 -1.05
N TRP A 83 7.00 1.38 -1.52
CA TRP A 83 6.58 2.35 -2.52
C TRP A 83 6.86 3.79 -2.08
N PHE A 84 6.43 4.18 -0.87
CA PHE A 84 6.64 5.55 -0.38
C PHE A 84 8.05 5.81 0.17
N SER A 85 8.90 4.77 0.28
CA SER A 85 10.31 4.95 0.63
C SER A 85 11.19 5.42 -0.53
N VAL A 86 10.72 5.30 -1.78
CA VAL A 86 11.46 5.73 -2.97
C VAL A 86 10.96 7.09 -3.47
N SER A 87 11.81 7.84 -4.17
CA SER A 87 11.48 9.17 -4.67
C SER A 87 10.42 9.14 -5.78
N GLU A 88 9.65 10.23 -5.93
CA GLU A 88 8.65 10.38 -6.99
C GLU A 88 9.24 10.08 -8.38
N ALA A 89 10.41 10.63 -8.71
CA ALA A 89 11.06 10.42 -10.00
C ALA A 89 11.36 8.93 -10.30
N VAL A 90 11.72 8.15 -9.28
CA VAL A 90 11.95 6.70 -9.43
C VAL A 90 10.61 5.98 -9.63
N ARG A 91 9.57 6.37 -8.88
CA ARG A 91 8.24 5.78 -9.04
C ARG A 91 7.66 6.06 -10.42
N GLU A 92 7.74 7.31 -10.88
CA GLU A 92 7.26 7.76 -12.18
C GLU A 92 7.89 6.94 -13.31
N LYS A 93 9.21 6.77 -13.24
CA LYS A 93 9.97 6.13 -14.30
C LYS A 93 9.78 4.61 -14.35
N PHE A 94 9.63 3.93 -13.21
CA PHE A 94 9.76 2.48 -13.16
C PHE A 94 8.58 1.73 -12.55
N LEU A 95 7.71 2.40 -11.79
CA LEU A 95 6.71 1.75 -10.94
C LEU A 95 5.26 2.12 -11.27
N THR A 96 4.97 3.01 -12.21
CA THR A 96 3.59 3.45 -12.50
C THR A 96 2.62 2.29 -12.83
N ASP A 97 3.13 1.20 -13.43
CA ASP A 97 2.40 -0.04 -13.70
C ASP A 97 2.27 -0.99 -12.49
N MET A 98 2.94 -0.68 -11.38
CA MET A 98 3.04 -1.54 -10.19
C MET A 98 2.05 -1.17 -9.07
N GLY A 99 1.24 -0.13 -9.25
CA GLY A 99 0.32 0.36 -8.23
C GLY A 99 -0.92 -0.51 -7.98
N SER A 100 -1.18 -1.52 -8.81
CA SER A 100 -2.38 -2.36 -8.73
C SER A 100 -2.30 -3.49 -7.70
N ARG A 101 -3.45 -4.01 -7.26
CA ARG A 101 -3.57 -5.04 -6.21
C ARG A 101 -2.93 -6.38 -6.58
N ASP A 102 -2.83 -6.71 -7.86
CA ASP A 102 -2.19 -7.95 -8.34
C ASP A 102 -0.67 -7.93 -8.21
N LYS A 103 -0.07 -6.78 -7.87
CA LYS A 103 1.38 -6.63 -7.66
C LYS A 103 1.70 -6.65 -6.18
N THR A 104 2.67 -7.49 -5.81
CA THR A 104 3.15 -7.71 -4.45
C THR A 104 4.26 -6.73 -4.06
N SER A 105 4.67 -6.77 -2.79
CA SER A 105 5.84 -6.02 -2.33
C SER A 105 7.14 -6.51 -2.98
N GLU A 106 7.24 -7.82 -3.25
CA GLU A 106 8.36 -8.47 -3.95
C GLU A 106 8.47 -7.99 -5.41
N ASP A 107 7.34 -7.85 -6.11
CA ASP A 107 7.32 -7.34 -7.49
C ASP A 107 7.89 -5.92 -7.57
N VAL A 108 7.48 -5.06 -6.62
CA VAL A 108 7.99 -3.69 -6.51
C VAL A 108 9.48 -3.69 -6.20
N MET A 109 9.92 -4.49 -5.22
CA MET A 109 11.33 -4.56 -4.82
C MET A 109 12.22 -5.09 -5.95
N ARG A 110 11.77 -6.12 -6.67
CA ARG A 110 12.48 -6.66 -7.83
C ARG A 110 12.58 -5.63 -8.95
N ARG A 111 11.48 -4.94 -9.29
CA ARG A 111 11.50 -3.87 -10.31
C ARG A 111 12.46 -2.75 -9.94
N LEU A 112 12.50 -2.35 -8.67
CA LEU A 112 13.48 -1.37 -8.17
C LEU A 112 14.91 -1.89 -8.30
N PHE A 113 15.16 -3.13 -7.90
CA PHE A 113 16.49 -3.73 -8.01
C PHE A 113 16.99 -3.75 -9.46
N ASP A 114 16.18 -4.25 -10.38
CA ASP A 114 16.55 -4.42 -11.79
C ASP A 114 16.88 -3.08 -12.49
N ASN A 115 16.36 -1.96 -11.98
CA ASN A 115 16.50 -0.64 -12.62
C ASN A 115 17.40 0.35 -11.86
N VAL A 116 17.63 0.12 -10.56
CA VAL A 116 18.30 1.09 -9.68
C VAL A 116 19.53 0.49 -8.99
N ALA A 117 19.64 -0.84 -8.88
CA ALA A 117 20.79 -1.44 -8.23
C ALA A 117 22.09 -1.21 -9.04
N PRO A 118 23.23 -1.02 -8.37
CA PRO A 118 24.52 -0.95 -9.04
C PRO A 118 24.81 -2.21 -9.85
N GLU A 119 25.48 -2.05 -11.00
CA GLU A 119 25.86 -3.17 -11.84
C GLU A 119 26.68 -4.22 -11.07
N GLY A 120 26.39 -5.50 -11.32
CA GLY A 120 27.02 -6.63 -10.60
C GLY A 120 26.43 -6.94 -9.23
N SER A 121 25.45 -6.15 -8.75
CA SER A 121 24.70 -6.48 -7.53
C SER A 121 23.93 -7.79 -7.70
N LYS A 122 23.82 -8.59 -6.63
CA LYS A 122 22.99 -9.80 -6.60
C LYS A 122 21.67 -9.53 -5.86
N TYR A 123 20.55 -9.85 -6.51
CA TYR A 123 19.25 -9.70 -5.88
C TYR A 123 19.10 -10.63 -4.68
N LYS A 124 18.55 -10.09 -3.59
CA LYS A 124 18.11 -10.87 -2.44
C LYS A 124 16.60 -10.68 -2.29
N PRO A 125 15.81 -11.77 -2.36
CA PRO A 125 14.36 -11.70 -2.16
C PRO A 125 14.00 -11.14 -0.79
N LEU A 126 12.83 -10.52 -0.71
CA LEU A 126 12.28 -10.09 0.56
C LEU A 126 12.04 -11.29 1.48
N GLU A 127 12.30 -11.10 2.77
CA GLU A 127 12.00 -12.13 3.77
C GLU A 127 10.51 -12.47 3.76
N ARG A 128 10.20 -13.76 3.77
CA ARG A 128 8.82 -14.23 3.79
C ARG A 128 8.21 -13.94 5.14
N PHE A 129 7.00 -13.39 5.11
CA PHE A 129 6.22 -13.19 6.31
C PHE A 129 5.73 -14.54 6.85
N VAL A 130 5.87 -14.75 8.16
CA VAL A 130 5.36 -15.94 8.86
C VAL A 130 4.21 -15.51 9.75
N VAL A 131 3.04 -16.12 9.53
CA VAL A 131 1.86 -15.84 10.34
C VAL A 131 2.03 -16.47 11.73
N GLU A 132 2.00 -15.62 12.74
CA GLU A 132 2.07 -16.01 14.15
C GLU A 132 0.68 -16.20 14.77
N ASP A 133 0.59 -17.01 15.82
CA ASP A 133 -0.69 -17.37 16.44
C ASP A 133 -1.45 -16.18 17.02
N HIS A 134 -0.73 -15.20 17.57
CA HIS A 134 -1.35 -13.99 18.11
C HIS A 134 -2.05 -13.16 17.01
N MET A 135 -1.55 -13.21 15.77
CA MET A 135 -2.16 -12.51 14.63
C MET A 135 -3.41 -13.24 14.16
N ARG A 136 -3.36 -14.57 14.10
CA ARG A 136 -4.55 -15.39 13.82
C ARG A 136 -5.66 -15.10 14.83
N GLU A 137 -5.29 -15.06 16.10
CA GLU A 137 -6.22 -14.79 17.20
C GLU A 137 -6.83 -13.40 17.13
N SER A 138 -6.05 -12.38 16.75
CA SER A 138 -6.57 -11.03 16.51
C SER A 138 -7.67 -11.01 15.44
N ILE A 139 -7.46 -11.68 14.31
CA ILE A 139 -8.45 -11.77 13.23
C ILE A 139 -9.69 -12.55 13.68
N ARG A 140 -9.53 -13.64 14.45
CA ARG A 140 -10.68 -14.39 15.00
C ARG A 140 -11.56 -13.50 15.85
N ARG A 141 -10.96 -12.72 16.76
CA ARG A 141 -11.69 -11.79 17.64
C ARG A 141 -12.37 -10.68 16.86
N GLU A 142 -11.72 -10.14 15.83
CA GLU A 142 -12.33 -9.13 14.96
C GLU A 142 -13.56 -9.68 14.24
N ARG A 143 -13.44 -10.86 13.63
CA ARG A 143 -14.55 -11.54 12.94
C ARG A 143 -15.71 -11.88 13.90
N GLU A 144 -15.40 -12.37 15.10
CA GLU A 144 -16.41 -12.63 16.13
C GLU A 144 -17.13 -11.35 16.54
N SER A 145 -16.38 -10.26 16.77
CA SER A 145 -16.94 -8.96 17.13
C SER A 145 -17.86 -8.41 16.04
N LYS A 146 -17.46 -8.52 14.77
CA LYS A 146 -18.29 -8.14 13.61
C LYS A 146 -19.60 -8.94 13.57
N ARG A 147 -19.54 -10.27 13.74
CA ARG A 147 -20.74 -11.14 13.79
C ARG A 147 -21.69 -10.79 14.93
N VAL A 148 -21.17 -10.45 16.11
CA VAL A 148 -22.00 -10.04 17.26
C VAL A 148 -22.70 -8.70 16.97
N ALA A 149 -21.98 -7.73 16.37
CA ALA A 149 -22.56 -6.44 16.01
C ALA A 149 -23.68 -6.57 14.96
N GLU A 150 -23.47 -7.38 13.92
CA GLU A 150 -24.48 -7.64 12.88
C GLU A 150 -25.73 -8.32 13.43
N ASN A 151 -25.56 -9.32 14.31
CA ASN A 151 -26.68 -10.03 14.94
C ASN A 151 -27.43 -9.17 15.97
N GLY A 152 -26.77 -8.17 16.56
CA GLY A 152 -27.37 -7.21 17.49
C GLY A 152 -28.27 -6.17 16.80
N GLN A 153 -28.01 -5.85 15.53
CA GLN A 153 -28.80 -4.89 14.75
C GLN A 153 -30.08 -5.48 14.15
N GLY A 154 -30.24 -6.80 14.11
CA GLY A 154 -31.45 -7.49 13.64
C GLY A 154 -32.57 -7.62 14.69
N LYS A 155 -32.42 -7.02 15.88
CA LYS A 155 -33.41 -7.00 16.95
C LYS A 155 -33.73 -5.56 17.37
N SER A 156 -34.37 -4.80 16.49
CA SER A 156 -35.12 -3.61 16.89
C SER A 156 -36.32 -3.39 15.99
#